data_AF-A0A832M072-F1
#
_entry.id   AF-A0A832M072-F1
#
_cell.length_a   1.000
_cell.length_b   1.000
_cell.length_c   1.000
_cell.angle_alpha   90.00
_cell.angle_beta   90.00
_cell.angle_gamma   90.00
#
_symmetry.space_group_name_H-M   'P 1'
#
loop_
_entity.id
_entity.type
_entity.pdbx_description
1 polymer ?
#
loop_
_entity_poly.entity_id
_entity_poly.type
_entity_poly.pdbx_seq_one_letter_code
_entity_poly.pdbx_strand_id
1 'polypeptide(L)'
;MGGRKRRKATAPLQIITADKLPLFRGYSFAWFSEAATLLLSCRTLDDLQTEDVGKVPSLLLQSLKAKLEGAKAELSKKPLPAVGHDPKNMTLEYAQQVLEKIVSGERVKSLSPPSALSLDFAEYTRVNMGRGRLKREAFRIGEDVLALSIIGAYLTRAYSIREKDRREFGYVFVNIGSPMLPVEVLDRMQAKVRAVTRRLAEGGGGVFPIVVGASAAIALTLREQLREVVKSPLIVEYLRLSQTGTGKKVKKVMAKGFDTFDVTGLAKLMRGCGMAGSAYLLLRSFPSEGFNNYRSFAQKLAEGVAKFHIYRKPVYLYEPLRALTSREVSDEAVELLGPRWIEISERLRAGLRKLAV
;
A
#
# COMPACT_ATOMS: atom_id res chain seq x y z
N MET A 1 63.05 2.50 4.90
CA MET A 1 61.82 3.20 4.48
C MET A 1 60.62 2.29 4.70
N GLY A 2 59.94 2.42 5.84
CA GLY A 2 58.77 1.61 6.18
C GLY A 2 57.47 2.29 5.74
N GLY A 3 56.81 1.75 4.72
CA GLY A 3 55.50 2.22 4.28
C GLY A 3 54.44 1.97 5.33
N ARG A 4 53.99 3.03 6.02
CA ARG A 4 52.80 3.01 6.87
C ARG A 4 51.58 2.62 6.03
N LYS A 5 51.14 1.36 6.14
CA LYS A 5 49.81 0.92 5.70
C LYS A 5 48.77 1.79 6.43
N ARG A 6 48.17 2.75 5.73
CA ARG A 6 46.95 3.43 6.18
C ARG A 6 45.89 2.34 6.41
N ARG A 7 45.58 2.04 7.68
CA ARG A 7 44.37 1.29 8.03
C ARG A 7 43.18 2.08 7.47
N LYS A 8 42.48 1.54 6.47
CA LYS A 8 41.16 2.07 6.08
C LYS A 8 40.29 1.96 7.32
N ALA A 9 39.83 3.09 7.86
CA ALA A 9 38.81 3.11 8.89
C ALA A 9 37.55 2.47 8.31
N THR A 10 37.28 1.22 8.65
CA THR A 10 36.00 0.57 8.41
C THR A 10 34.97 1.29 9.26
N ALA A 11 33.97 1.89 8.62
CA ALA A 11 32.85 2.48 9.33
C ALA A 11 32.19 1.44 10.26
N PRO A 12 31.69 1.85 11.44
CA PRO A 12 31.06 0.93 12.37
C PRO A 12 29.85 0.25 11.72
N LEU A 13 29.72 -1.05 11.96
CA LEU A 13 28.58 -1.85 11.51
C LEU A 13 27.29 -1.32 12.15
N GLN A 14 26.32 -0.95 11.33
CA GLN A 14 25.01 -0.50 11.78
C GLN A 14 24.04 -1.68 11.76
N ILE A 15 23.45 -1.97 12.92
CA ILE A 15 22.39 -2.97 13.06
C ILE A 15 21.06 -2.21 13.14
N ILE A 16 20.17 -2.51 12.20
CA ILE A 16 18.81 -1.99 12.11
C ILE A 16 17.89 -2.99 12.80
N THR A 17 17.34 -2.59 13.93
CA THR A 17 16.37 -3.32 14.76
C THR A 17 15.04 -2.55 14.79
N ALA A 18 13.97 -3.19 15.25
CA ALA A 18 12.62 -2.61 15.22
C ALA A 18 12.52 -1.26 15.95
N ASP A 19 13.22 -1.08 17.07
CA ASP A 19 13.28 0.17 17.85
C ASP A 19 13.89 1.35 17.08
N LYS A 20 14.67 1.08 16.04
CA LYS A 20 15.33 2.11 15.22
C LYS A 20 14.59 2.42 13.93
N LEU A 21 13.51 1.69 13.60
CA LEU A 21 12.80 1.83 12.34
C LEU A 21 12.34 3.25 12.00
N PRO A 22 11.91 4.11 12.96
CA PRO A 22 11.60 5.51 12.67
C PRO A 22 12.73 6.31 12.01
N LEU A 23 14.00 5.97 12.30
CA LEU A 23 15.17 6.62 11.68
C LEU A 23 15.33 6.26 10.19
N PHE A 24 14.63 5.23 9.74
CA PHE A 24 14.73 4.60 8.43
C PHE A 24 13.43 4.73 7.60
N ARG A 25 12.53 5.66 7.94
CA ARG A 25 11.23 5.87 7.25
C ARG A 25 11.30 6.06 5.74
N GLY A 26 12.45 6.48 5.20
CA GLY A 26 12.67 6.62 3.76
C GLY A 26 12.87 5.31 2.99
N TYR A 27 12.84 4.15 3.66
CA TYR A 27 13.13 2.85 3.06
C TYR A 27 11.91 1.93 3.02
N SER A 28 11.88 1.02 2.04
CA SER A 28 10.74 0.14 1.80
C SER A 28 10.48 -0.82 2.96
N PHE A 29 11.52 -1.31 3.65
CA PHE A 29 11.34 -2.16 4.84
C PHE A 29 10.66 -1.41 5.99
N ALA A 30 10.97 -0.13 6.18
CA ALA A 30 10.32 0.68 7.21
C ALA A 30 8.87 0.95 6.83
N TRP A 31 8.60 1.23 5.55
CA TRP A 31 7.24 1.37 5.02
C TRP A 31 6.39 0.11 5.24
N PHE A 32 6.91 -1.07 4.92
CA PHE A 32 6.20 -2.32 5.19
C PHE A 32 6.04 -2.57 6.69
N SER A 33 7.06 -2.29 7.50
CA SER A 33 6.98 -2.48 8.95
C SER A 33 5.93 -1.56 9.59
N GLU A 34 5.84 -0.31 9.17
CA GLU A 34 4.79 0.65 9.54
C GLU A 34 3.40 0.11 9.15
N ALA A 35 3.26 -0.44 7.94
CA ALA A 35 1.99 -1.04 7.52
C ALA A 35 1.62 -2.27 8.38
N ALA A 36 2.59 -3.09 8.76
CA ALA A 36 2.35 -4.23 9.64
C ALA A 36 1.86 -3.78 11.02
N THR A 37 2.53 -2.80 11.62
CA THR A 37 2.20 -2.33 12.98
C THR A 37 0.86 -1.62 12.99
N LEU A 38 0.58 -0.80 11.98
CA LEU A 38 -0.69 -0.08 11.89
C LEU A 38 -1.86 -1.04 11.66
N LEU A 39 -1.75 -2.00 10.74
CA LEU A 39 -2.85 -2.89 10.38
C LEU A 39 -3.07 -4.03 11.39
N LEU A 40 -2.06 -4.43 12.15
CA LEU A 40 -2.19 -5.45 13.20
C LEU A 40 -2.59 -4.88 14.56
N SER A 41 -2.11 -3.68 14.89
CA SER A 41 -2.21 -3.14 16.26
C SER A 41 -2.71 -1.71 16.36
N CYS A 42 -3.00 -1.04 15.23
CA CYS A 42 -3.28 0.39 15.20
C CYS A 42 -2.17 1.20 15.90
N ARG A 43 -0.91 0.91 15.55
CA ARG A 43 0.26 1.62 16.07
C ARG A 43 1.19 2.04 14.95
N THR A 44 1.71 3.24 15.09
CA THR A 44 2.78 3.77 14.24
C THR A 44 4.13 3.24 14.70
N LEU A 45 5.17 3.41 13.86
CA LEU A 45 6.53 3.09 14.29
C LEU A 45 7.03 3.98 15.46
N ASP A 46 6.48 5.19 15.63
CA ASP A 46 6.85 6.07 16.74
C ASP A 46 6.31 5.52 18.08
N ASP A 47 5.10 4.96 18.07
CA ASP A 47 4.50 4.33 19.26
C ASP A 47 5.35 3.15 19.77
N LEU A 48 6.07 2.48 18.87
CA LEU A 48 6.99 1.39 19.22
C LEU A 48 8.25 1.85 19.96
N GLN A 49 8.62 3.13 19.86
CA GLN A 49 9.77 3.67 20.58
C GLN A 49 9.41 4.10 22.00
N THR A 50 8.17 4.54 22.20
CA THR A 50 7.73 5.13 23.47
C THR A 50 7.07 4.13 24.41
N GLU A 51 6.50 3.05 23.87
CA GLU A 51 5.88 2.00 24.67
C GLU A 51 6.87 0.90 25.07
N ASP A 52 6.60 0.22 26.19
CA ASP A 52 7.41 -0.90 26.68
C ASP A 52 7.44 -2.03 25.64
N VAL A 53 8.51 -2.05 24.84
CA VAL A 53 8.68 -2.80 23.58
C VAL A 53 8.42 -4.29 23.76
N GLY A 54 8.57 -4.82 24.99
CA GLY A 54 8.35 -6.23 25.30
C GLY A 54 6.95 -6.77 24.99
N LYS A 55 5.90 -5.93 25.01
CA LYS A 55 4.50 -6.38 24.77
C LYS A 55 4.04 -6.26 23.31
N VAL A 56 4.75 -5.48 22.49
CA VAL A 56 4.38 -5.25 21.09
C VAL A 56 4.45 -6.54 20.28
N PRO A 57 5.54 -7.34 20.32
CA PRO A 57 5.62 -8.57 19.53
C PRO A 57 4.52 -9.57 19.83
N SER A 58 4.13 -9.72 21.11
CA SER A 58 3.03 -10.61 21.51
C SER A 58 1.69 -10.17 20.93
N LEU A 59 1.42 -8.88 20.94
CA LEU A 59 0.17 -8.32 20.41
C LEU A 59 0.13 -8.44 18.88
N LEU A 60 1.23 -8.12 18.19
CA LEU A 60 1.34 -8.30 16.74
C LEU A 60 1.16 -9.76 16.33
N LEU A 61 1.76 -10.70 17.08
CA LEU A 61 1.62 -12.13 16.82
C LEU A 61 0.17 -12.60 17.02
N GLN A 62 -0.49 -12.18 18.10
CA GLN A 62 -1.89 -12.52 18.37
C GLN A 62 -2.81 -12.00 17.26
N SER A 63 -2.66 -10.71 16.89
CA SER A 63 -3.44 -10.10 15.81
C SER A 63 -3.18 -10.77 14.45
N LEU A 64 -1.94 -11.17 14.17
CA LEU A 64 -1.61 -11.90 12.95
C LEU A 64 -2.33 -13.26 12.90
N LYS A 65 -2.27 -14.04 13.99
CA LYS A 65 -2.95 -15.34 14.09
C LYS A 65 -4.45 -15.20 13.89
N ALA A 66 -5.08 -14.25 14.59
CA ALA A 66 -6.52 -13.99 14.46
C ALA A 66 -6.93 -13.61 13.02
N LYS A 67 -6.13 -12.79 12.33
CA LYS A 67 -6.40 -12.43 10.92
C LYS A 67 -6.27 -13.63 9.98
N LEU A 68 -5.27 -14.49 10.18
CA LEU A 68 -5.06 -15.68 9.34
C LEU A 68 -6.18 -16.70 9.52
N GLU A 69 -6.58 -16.94 10.77
CA GLU A 69 -7.71 -17.80 11.11
C GLU A 69 -9.02 -17.27 10.51
N GLY A 70 -9.32 -15.98 10.70
CA GLY A 70 -10.53 -15.35 10.17
C GLY A 70 -10.59 -15.35 8.64
N ALA A 71 -9.44 -15.24 7.97
CA ALA A 71 -9.35 -15.33 6.51
C ALA A 71 -9.42 -16.77 5.97
N LYS A 72 -9.42 -17.78 6.85
CA LYS A 72 -9.20 -19.20 6.49
C LYS A 72 -7.99 -19.38 5.56
N ALA A 73 -6.96 -18.57 5.77
CA ALA A 73 -5.81 -18.50 4.90
C ALA A 73 -4.72 -19.45 5.41
N GLU A 74 -4.29 -20.38 4.57
CA GLU A 74 -3.07 -21.13 4.85
C GLU A 74 -1.86 -20.18 4.85
N LEU A 75 -0.93 -20.40 5.78
CA LEU A 75 0.33 -19.67 5.84
C LEU A 75 1.04 -19.78 4.48
N SER A 76 1.19 -18.64 3.81
CA SER A 76 1.74 -18.62 2.47
C SER A 76 3.19 -19.07 2.49
N LYS A 77 3.46 -20.27 1.96
CA LYS A 77 4.81 -20.80 1.75
C LYS A 77 5.51 -20.21 0.51
N LYS A 78 4.88 -19.24 -0.16
CA LYS A 78 5.45 -18.56 -1.33
C LYS A 78 6.17 -17.29 -0.87
N PRO A 79 7.45 -17.09 -1.25
CA PRO A 79 8.20 -15.91 -0.85
C PRO A 79 7.56 -14.63 -1.43
N LEU A 80 7.62 -13.55 -0.65
CA LEU A 80 7.13 -12.24 -1.08
C LEU A 80 8.24 -11.46 -1.80
N PRO A 81 8.00 -10.98 -3.03
CA PRO A 81 9.02 -10.27 -3.82
C PRO A 81 9.52 -8.98 -3.18
N ALA A 82 8.69 -8.35 -2.35
CA ALA A 82 8.95 -7.11 -1.62
C ALA A 82 10.28 -7.08 -0.83
N VAL A 83 10.79 -8.25 -0.43
CA VAL A 83 12.03 -8.37 0.36
C VAL A 83 13.18 -9.03 -0.40
N GLY A 84 12.92 -9.53 -1.61
CA GLY A 84 13.95 -9.84 -2.61
C GLY A 84 14.39 -11.28 -2.70
N HIS A 85 15.66 -11.46 -3.06
CA HIS A 85 16.11 -12.44 -4.04
C HIS A 85 16.91 -13.63 -3.46
N ASP A 86 16.70 -13.96 -2.17
CA ASP A 86 16.98 -15.28 -1.54
C ASP A 86 16.66 -15.23 -0.03
N PRO A 87 16.25 -16.33 0.66
CA PRO A 87 16.04 -17.70 0.20
C PRO A 87 14.55 -18.06 0.06
N LYS A 88 14.30 -19.31 -0.39
CA LYS A 88 13.02 -20.04 -0.44
C LYS A 88 12.16 -20.01 0.85
N ASN A 89 12.63 -19.35 1.90
CA ASN A 89 12.08 -19.36 3.26
C ASN A 89 11.62 -17.97 3.75
N MET A 90 11.69 -16.88 2.95
CA MET A 90 11.12 -15.57 3.34
C MET A 90 9.60 -15.55 3.14
N THR A 91 8.93 -16.40 3.92
CA THR A 91 7.50 -16.67 3.90
C THR A 91 6.81 -16.01 5.08
N LEU A 92 5.49 -15.91 5.02
CA LEU A 92 4.71 -15.45 6.17
C LEU A 92 4.89 -16.39 7.38
N GLU A 93 5.10 -17.68 7.12
CA GLU A 93 5.43 -18.70 8.12
C GLU A 93 6.75 -18.38 8.86
N TYR A 94 7.81 -18.03 8.13
CA TYR A 94 9.06 -17.62 8.75
C TYR A 94 8.89 -16.34 9.60
N ALA A 95 8.14 -15.35 9.10
CA ALA A 95 7.89 -14.12 9.86
C ALA A 95 7.13 -14.40 11.17
N GLN A 96 6.13 -15.29 11.14
CA GLN A 96 5.44 -15.71 12.35
C GLN A 96 6.37 -16.42 13.33
N GLN A 97 7.20 -17.36 12.86
CA GLN A 97 8.18 -18.08 13.70
C GLN A 97 9.18 -17.12 14.36
N VAL A 98 9.61 -16.08 13.64
CA VAL A 98 10.48 -15.05 14.22
C VAL A 98 9.76 -14.28 15.32
N LEU A 99 8.50 -13.88 15.12
CA LEU A 99 7.72 -13.23 16.18
C LEU A 99 7.53 -14.15 17.40
N GLU A 100 7.28 -15.45 17.19
CA GLU A 100 7.18 -16.45 18.26
C GLU A 100 8.48 -16.54 19.09
N LYS A 101 9.64 -16.54 18.43
CA LYS A 101 10.95 -16.51 19.10
C LYS A 101 11.18 -15.24 19.92
N ILE A 102 10.78 -14.09 19.37
CA ILE A 102 10.89 -12.82 20.11
C ILE A 102 10.02 -12.87 21.37
N VAL A 103 8.80 -13.39 21.25
CA VAL A 103 7.86 -13.54 22.37
C VAL A 103 8.36 -14.55 23.41
N SER A 104 9.06 -15.61 23.01
CA SER A 104 9.69 -16.57 23.93
C SER A 104 10.98 -16.04 24.59
N GLY A 105 11.41 -14.82 24.27
CA GLY A 105 12.63 -14.21 24.80
C GLY A 105 13.92 -14.72 24.15
N GLU A 106 13.81 -15.44 23.02
CA GLU A 106 14.97 -15.87 22.26
C GLU A 106 15.63 -14.68 21.54
N ARG A 107 16.96 -14.70 21.47
CA ARG A 107 17.71 -13.68 20.72
C ARG A 107 17.50 -13.87 19.22
N VAL A 108 16.94 -12.84 18.59
CA VAL A 108 16.90 -12.72 17.13
C VAL A 108 18.28 -12.46 16.55
N LYS A 109 18.54 -13.06 15.38
CA LYS A 109 19.80 -12.88 14.67
C LYS A 109 19.77 -11.58 13.87
N SER A 110 20.95 -11.07 13.55
CA SER A 110 21.11 -10.02 12.55
C SER A 110 21.61 -10.64 11.24
N LEU A 111 20.91 -10.40 10.15
CA LEU A 111 21.23 -10.92 8.83
C LEU A 111 21.79 -9.82 7.93
N SER A 112 22.49 -10.23 6.86
CA SER A 112 22.75 -9.31 5.75
C SER A 112 21.41 -8.85 5.15
N PRO A 113 21.26 -7.58 4.75
CA PRO A 113 20.07 -7.13 4.04
C PRO A 113 19.81 -8.03 2.81
N PRO A 114 18.60 -8.62 2.65
CA PRO A 114 18.27 -9.41 1.48
C PRO A 114 18.24 -8.53 0.23
N SER A 115 18.34 -9.14 -0.95
CA SER A 115 18.68 -8.41 -2.18
C SER A 115 17.66 -7.36 -2.64
N ALA A 116 16.37 -7.41 -2.26
CA ALA A 116 15.44 -6.31 -2.58
C ALA A 116 15.47 -5.21 -1.53
N LEU A 117 15.64 -5.53 -0.26
CA LEU A 117 15.97 -4.51 0.73
C LEU A 117 17.34 -3.88 0.42
N SER A 118 18.22 -4.56 -0.31
CA SER A 118 19.49 -4.02 -0.79
C SER A 118 19.34 -2.98 -1.92
N LEU A 119 18.18 -2.90 -2.59
CA LEU A 119 17.89 -1.83 -3.57
C LEU A 119 17.81 -0.47 -2.89
N ASP A 120 17.33 -0.46 -1.65
CA ASP A 120 17.28 0.71 -0.78
C ASP A 120 18.69 1.19 -0.36
N PHE A 121 19.72 0.35 -0.51
CA PHE A 121 21.12 0.62 -0.13
C PHE A 121 22.08 0.64 -1.33
N ALA A 122 21.56 0.77 -2.56
CA ALA A 122 22.25 0.35 -3.77
C ALA A 122 23.57 1.08 -4.08
N GLU A 123 23.85 2.26 -3.53
CA GLU A 123 25.17 2.88 -3.74
C GLU A 123 25.68 3.67 -2.53
N TYR A 124 24.83 4.52 -1.93
CA TYR A 124 25.21 5.34 -0.78
C TYR A 124 23.96 5.83 -0.05
N THR A 125 23.67 5.27 1.12
CA THR A 125 22.57 5.75 1.95
C THR A 125 23.08 6.80 2.93
N ARG A 126 22.38 7.95 2.98
CA ARG A 126 22.65 8.99 3.98
C ARG A 126 22.36 8.38 5.34
N VAL A 127 23.39 8.34 6.19
CA VAL A 127 23.20 8.07 7.60
C VAL A 127 22.59 9.34 8.20
N ASN A 128 21.31 9.31 8.52
CA ASN A 128 20.79 10.29 9.47
C ASN A 128 21.59 10.07 10.77
N MET A 129 22.31 11.11 11.19
CA MET A 129 23.23 11.22 12.34
C MET A 129 24.75 11.29 12.06
N GLY A 130 25.22 11.46 10.81
CA GLY A 130 26.65 11.79 10.59
C GLY A 130 27.04 12.29 9.20
N ARG A 131 28.14 13.05 9.11
CA ARG A 131 28.80 13.40 7.83
C ARG A 131 29.35 12.12 7.18
N GLY A 132 28.60 11.49 6.30
CA GLY A 132 29.10 10.35 5.53
C GLY A 132 28.05 9.57 4.75
N ARG A 133 28.50 8.87 3.71
CA ARG A 133 27.71 7.91 2.93
C ARG A 133 28.24 6.50 3.25
N LEU A 134 27.38 5.56 3.63
CA LEU A 134 27.78 4.17 3.92
C LEU A 134 27.35 3.21 2.81
N LYS A 135 28.18 2.20 2.56
CA LYS A 135 27.90 1.10 1.63
C LYS A 135 27.08 0.01 2.32
N ARG A 136 26.35 -0.78 1.54
CA ARG A 136 25.54 -1.94 1.98
C ARG A 136 26.19 -2.82 3.04
N GLU A 137 27.48 -3.12 2.89
CA GLU A 137 28.24 -4.02 3.78
C GLU A 137 28.32 -3.51 5.22
N ALA A 138 28.09 -2.21 5.44
CA ALA A 138 28.06 -1.61 6.76
C ALA A 138 26.71 -1.80 7.48
N PHE A 139 25.69 -2.41 6.84
CA PHE A 139 24.36 -2.60 7.41
C PHE A 139 24.04 -4.06 7.67
N ARG A 140 23.42 -4.33 8.82
CA ARG A 140 22.74 -5.58 9.17
C ARG A 140 21.29 -5.29 9.51
N ILE A 141 20.38 -6.19 9.16
CA ILE A 141 18.96 -6.09 9.50
C ILE A 141 18.62 -7.20 10.49
N GLY A 142 17.98 -6.85 11.59
CA GLY A 142 17.47 -7.83 12.56
C GLY A 142 16.33 -8.68 11.96
N GLU A 143 16.21 -9.93 12.40
CA GLU A 143 15.11 -10.79 11.98
C GLU A 143 13.73 -10.21 12.32
N ASP A 144 13.64 -9.44 13.40
CA ASP A 144 12.46 -8.67 13.81
C ASP A 144 11.96 -7.72 12.70
N VAL A 145 12.85 -6.90 12.15
CA VAL A 145 12.53 -5.97 11.05
C VAL A 145 12.11 -6.73 9.79
N LEU A 146 12.79 -7.84 9.49
CA LEU A 146 12.45 -8.68 8.33
C LEU A 146 11.07 -9.30 8.49
N ALA A 147 10.73 -9.81 9.68
CA ALA A 147 9.42 -10.37 9.98
C ALA A 147 8.31 -9.33 9.80
N LEU A 148 8.47 -8.13 10.38
CA LEU A 148 7.53 -7.02 10.21
C LEU A 148 7.37 -6.63 8.74
N SER A 149 8.48 -6.52 8.00
CA SER A 149 8.47 -6.19 6.58
C SER A 149 7.71 -7.23 5.74
N ILE A 150 7.91 -8.53 6.02
CA ILE A 150 7.20 -9.62 5.33
C ILE A 150 5.70 -9.56 5.62
N ILE A 151 5.32 -9.35 6.89
CA ILE A 151 3.92 -9.22 7.30
C ILE A 151 3.28 -8.00 6.64
N GLY A 152 3.95 -6.85 6.66
CA GLY A 152 3.48 -5.64 6.01
C GLY A 152 3.27 -5.84 4.51
N ALA A 153 4.23 -6.46 3.83
CA ALA A 153 4.11 -6.80 2.43
C ALA A 153 2.94 -7.75 2.15
N TYR A 154 2.65 -8.69 3.04
CA TYR A 154 1.50 -9.57 2.92
C TYR A 154 0.18 -8.78 3.04
N LEU A 155 0.05 -7.93 4.06
CA LEU A 155 -1.17 -7.19 4.38
C LEU A 155 -1.49 -6.10 3.34
N THR A 156 -0.47 -5.50 2.73
CA THR A 156 -0.60 -4.39 1.77
C THR A 156 -0.70 -4.85 0.31
N ARG A 157 -0.38 -6.11 -0.01
CA ARG A 157 -0.37 -6.60 -1.40
C ARG A 157 -1.74 -6.45 -2.07
N ALA A 158 -1.82 -5.66 -3.12
CA ALA A 158 -3.05 -5.45 -3.90
C ALA A 158 -3.18 -6.46 -5.05
N TYR A 159 -2.14 -6.62 -5.87
CA TYR A 159 -2.20 -7.46 -7.06
C TYR A 159 -0.86 -8.09 -7.43
N SER A 160 -0.89 -8.96 -8.45
CA SER A 160 0.27 -9.53 -9.10
C SER A 160 -0.08 -9.84 -10.55
N ILE A 161 0.47 -9.11 -11.49
CA ILE A 161 0.22 -9.28 -12.93
C ILE A 161 1.47 -9.89 -13.56
N ARG A 162 1.29 -10.84 -14.48
CA ARG A 162 2.38 -11.46 -15.22
C ARG A 162 2.32 -11.00 -16.67
N GLU A 163 3.40 -10.42 -17.15
CA GLU A 163 3.60 -10.01 -18.54
C GLU A 163 4.86 -10.70 -19.08
N LYS A 164 4.69 -11.75 -19.88
CA LYS A 164 5.79 -12.54 -20.45
C LYS A 164 6.77 -13.02 -19.36
N ASP A 165 8.01 -12.51 -19.38
CA ASP A 165 9.11 -12.82 -18.45
C ASP A 165 9.21 -11.84 -17.26
N ARG A 166 8.22 -10.96 -17.12
CA ARG A 166 8.12 -9.98 -16.05
C ARG A 166 6.89 -10.22 -15.21
N ARG A 167 7.02 -10.03 -13.92
CA ARG A 167 5.92 -10.05 -12.97
C ARG A 167 5.91 -8.75 -12.22
N GLU A 168 4.80 -8.03 -12.29
CA GLU A 168 4.57 -6.82 -11.51
C GLU A 168 3.79 -7.16 -10.25
N PHE A 169 4.17 -6.52 -9.14
CA PHE A 169 3.48 -6.58 -7.87
C PHE A 169 3.15 -5.17 -7.42
N GLY A 170 1.89 -4.95 -7.06
CA GLY A 170 1.47 -3.69 -6.44
C GLY A 170 1.10 -3.90 -4.98
N TYR A 171 1.54 -2.96 -4.16
CA TYR A 171 1.25 -2.87 -2.73
C TYR A 171 0.59 -1.52 -2.48
N VAL A 172 -0.50 -1.53 -1.74
CA VAL A 172 -1.21 -0.30 -1.36
C VAL A 172 -1.39 -0.29 0.15
N PHE A 173 -1.23 0.88 0.75
CA PHE A 173 -1.34 1.07 2.19
C PHE A 173 -2.09 2.37 2.46
N VAL A 174 -3.10 2.32 3.34
CA VAL A 174 -3.74 3.52 3.86
C VAL A 174 -3.06 3.87 5.18
N ASN A 175 -2.21 4.89 5.14
CA ASN A 175 -1.51 5.43 6.30
C ASN A 175 -2.38 6.54 6.94
N ILE A 176 -2.66 6.39 8.23
CA ILE A 176 -3.36 7.40 9.03
C ILE A 176 -2.39 7.99 10.03
N GLY A 177 -2.12 9.29 9.93
CA GLY A 177 -1.08 9.97 10.74
C GLY A 177 -1.32 10.00 12.26
N SER A 178 -2.40 9.41 12.76
CA SER A 178 -2.63 9.16 14.19
C SER A 178 -3.63 8.02 14.36
N PRO A 179 -3.30 6.94 15.10
CA PRO A 179 -4.16 5.78 15.24
C PRO A 179 -5.33 6.06 16.20
N MET A 180 -6.42 6.62 15.67
CA MET A 180 -7.68 6.82 16.42
C MET A 180 -8.79 5.84 16.01
N LEU A 181 -8.52 4.97 15.02
CA LEU A 181 -9.52 4.06 14.46
C LEU A 181 -9.41 2.65 15.04
N PRO A 182 -10.54 1.96 15.30
CA PRO A 182 -10.51 0.53 15.60
C PRO A 182 -9.86 -0.27 14.45
N VAL A 183 -9.13 -1.33 14.78
CA VAL A 183 -8.42 -2.19 13.81
C VAL A 183 -9.39 -2.74 12.76
N GLU A 184 -10.63 -3.06 13.14
CA GLU A 184 -11.65 -3.58 12.23
C GLU A 184 -12.08 -2.54 11.19
N VAL A 185 -12.07 -1.25 11.55
CA VAL A 185 -12.36 -0.15 10.61
C VAL A 185 -11.20 -0.01 9.63
N LEU A 186 -9.96 -0.03 10.12
CA LEU A 186 -8.76 -0.01 9.29
C LEU A 186 -8.73 -1.18 8.31
N ASP A 187 -9.05 -2.39 8.76
CA ASP A 187 -9.10 -3.58 7.92
C ASP A 187 -10.13 -3.46 6.81
N ARG A 188 -11.36 -3.05 7.13
CA ARG A 188 -12.41 -2.85 6.12
C ARG A 188 -11.99 -1.79 5.10
N MET A 189 -11.36 -0.72 5.56
CA MET A 189 -10.88 0.37 4.71
C MET A 189 -9.79 -0.13 3.77
N GLN A 190 -8.75 -0.74 4.33
CA GLN A 190 -7.62 -1.32 3.60
C GLN A 190 -8.07 -2.39 2.61
N ALA A 191 -9.01 -3.27 2.99
CA ALA A 191 -9.56 -4.30 2.10
C ALA A 191 -10.31 -3.70 0.90
N LYS A 192 -11.13 -2.66 1.11
CA LYS A 192 -11.84 -1.99 0.01
C LYS A 192 -10.89 -1.24 -0.93
N VAL A 193 -9.88 -0.56 -0.37
CA VAL A 193 -8.84 0.12 -1.16
C VAL A 193 -8.02 -0.88 -1.97
N ARG A 194 -7.62 -2.02 -1.38
CA ARG A 194 -6.95 -3.12 -2.09
C ARG A 194 -7.81 -3.68 -3.21
N ALA A 195 -9.09 -3.92 -2.96
CA ALA A 195 -10.01 -4.49 -3.95
C ALA A 195 -10.15 -3.59 -5.19
N VAL A 196 -10.35 -2.28 -5.00
CA VAL A 196 -10.47 -1.34 -6.13
C VAL A 196 -9.13 -1.14 -6.85
N THR A 197 -8.02 -1.02 -6.11
CA THR A 197 -6.68 -0.89 -6.70
C THR A 197 -6.33 -2.11 -7.54
N ARG A 198 -6.62 -3.32 -7.04
CA ARG A 198 -6.42 -4.57 -7.77
C ARG A 198 -7.16 -4.56 -9.11
N ARG A 199 -8.46 -4.25 -9.09
CA ARG A 199 -9.29 -4.27 -10.29
C ARG A 199 -8.87 -3.25 -11.33
N LEU A 200 -8.53 -2.05 -10.88
CA LEU A 200 -8.00 -1.01 -11.76
C LEU A 200 -6.65 -1.41 -12.36
N ALA A 201 -5.72 -1.96 -11.57
CA ALA A 201 -4.44 -2.42 -12.08
C ALA A 201 -4.61 -3.56 -13.10
N GLU A 202 -5.46 -4.55 -12.82
CA GLU A 202 -5.77 -5.68 -13.71
C GLU A 202 -6.39 -5.20 -15.04
N GLY A 203 -7.17 -4.13 -15.04
CA GLY A 203 -7.75 -3.55 -16.26
C GLY A 203 -6.95 -2.41 -16.89
N GLY A 204 -5.73 -2.12 -16.44
CA GLY A 204 -4.93 -1.03 -17.01
C GLY A 204 -5.50 0.36 -16.76
N GLY A 205 -6.18 0.55 -15.62
CA GLY A 205 -6.60 1.86 -15.12
C GLY A 205 -5.40 2.74 -14.76
N GLY A 206 -5.53 4.04 -15.02
CA GLY A 206 -4.52 5.04 -14.66
C GLY A 206 -4.50 5.38 -13.16
N VAL A 207 -3.62 6.31 -12.80
CA VAL A 207 -3.44 6.79 -11.40
C VAL A 207 -4.72 7.46 -10.86
N PHE A 208 -5.39 8.31 -11.66
CA PHE A 208 -6.60 9.00 -11.21
C PHE A 208 -7.73 8.03 -10.78
N PRO A 209 -8.09 7.00 -11.56
CA PRO A 209 -8.98 5.93 -11.09
C PRO A 209 -8.58 5.33 -9.74
N ILE A 210 -7.30 5.06 -9.50
CA ILE A 210 -6.83 4.46 -8.23
C ILE A 210 -7.07 5.43 -7.08
N VAL A 211 -6.67 6.70 -7.24
CA VAL A 211 -6.84 7.75 -6.22
C VAL A 211 -8.32 7.98 -5.89
N VAL A 212 -9.17 8.11 -6.91
CA VAL A 212 -10.62 8.35 -6.73
C VAL A 212 -11.29 7.10 -6.17
N GLY A 213 -10.92 5.90 -6.63
CA GLY A 213 -11.44 4.64 -6.12
C GLY A 213 -11.08 4.41 -4.66
N ALA A 214 -9.83 4.70 -4.27
CA ALA A 214 -9.37 4.63 -2.89
C ALA A 214 -10.10 5.67 -2.01
N SER A 215 -10.22 6.91 -2.48
CA SER A 215 -10.97 7.97 -1.80
C SER A 215 -12.43 7.58 -1.57
N ALA A 216 -13.07 6.99 -2.57
CA ALA A 216 -14.44 6.48 -2.49
C ALA A 216 -14.57 5.33 -1.47
N ALA A 217 -13.63 4.38 -1.50
CA ALA A 217 -13.57 3.27 -0.55
C ALA A 217 -13.41 3.75 0.90
N ILE A 218 -12.53 4.73 1.13
CA ILE A 218 -12.29 5.36 2.43
C ILE A 218 -13.55 6.10 2.90
N ALA A 219 -14.11 6.97 2.05
CA ALA A 219 -15.32 7.73 2.33
C ALA A 219 -16.51 6.84 2.72
N LEU A 220 -16.65 5.67 2.07
CA LEU A 220 -17.69 4.69 2.37
C LEU A 220 -17.47 3.93 3.67
N THR A 221 -16.22 3.69 4.04
CA THR A 221 -15.88 2.95 5.25
C THR A 221 -16.01 3.84 6.47
N LEU A 222 -15.44 5.04 6.38
CA LEU A 222 -15.46 6.05 7.43
C LEU A 222 -16.72 6.92 7.37
N ARG A 223 -17.90 6.41 7.00
CA ARG A 223 -19.18 7.13 7.25
C ARG A 223 -19.11 7.77 8.64
N GLU A 224 -19.77 8.87 8.94
CA GLU A 224 -19.70 9.62 10.22
C GLU A 224 -18.28 9.90 10.78
N GLN A 225 -17.51 8.90 11.20
CA GLN A 225 -16.11 8.88 11.62
C GLN A 225 -15.13 9.63 10.71
N LEU A 226 -15.41 9.85 9.41
CA LEU A 226 -14.54 10.65 8.55
C LEU A 226 -14.26 12.02 9.17
N ARG A 227 -15.23 12.65 9.84
CA ARG A 227 -15.03 13.96 10.48
C ARG A 227 -13.97 13.92 11.59
N GLU A 228 -13.88 12.81 12.32
CA GLU A 228 -12.89 12.61 13.38
C GLU A 228 -11.51 12.36 12.79
N VAL A 229 -11.45 11.48 11.79
CA VAL A 229 -10.21 11.10 11.10
C VAL A 229 -9.61 12.26 10.33
N VAL A 230 -10.43 13.19 9.86
CA VAL A 230 -10.04 14.36 9.08
C VAL A 230 -9.05 15.30 9.78
N LYS A 231 -8.94 15.23 11.11
CA LYS A 231 -7.89 15.95 11.83
C LYS A 231 -6.49 15.42 11.49
N SER A 232 -6.41 14.19 10.99
CA SER A 232 -5.20 13.54 10.50
C SER A 232 -5.26 13.41 8.97
N PRO A 233 -4.12 13.54 8.28
CA PRO A 233 -4.07 13.24 6.85
C PRO A 233 -4.34 11.75 6.62
N LEU A 234 -5.23 11.46 5.67
CA LEU A 234 -5.50 10.15 5.09
C LEU A 234 -4.61 9.99 3.87
N ILE A 235 -3.54 9.23 4.00
CA ILE A 235 -2.55 9.07 2.95
C ILE A 235 -2.70 7.68 2.35
N VAL A 236 -2.84 7.60 1.03
CA VAL A 236 -2.77 6.34 0.29
C VAL A 236 -1.40 6.27 -0.36
N GLU A 237 -0.62 5.27 0.03
CA GLU A 237 0.71 4.99 -0.47
C GLU A 237 0.67 3.76 -1.36
N TYR A 238 1.33 3.84 -2.51
CA TYR A 238 1.28 2.83 -3.54
C TYR A 238 2.66 2.51 -4.09
N LEU A 239 3.14 1.30 -3.82
CA LEU A 239 4.43 0.79 -4.26
C LEU A 239 4.25 -0.25 -5.37
N ARG A 240 4.94 -0.05 -6.50
CA ARG A 240 5.01 -1.01 -7.60
C ARG A 240 6.40 -1.60 -7.70
N LEU A 241 6.47 -2.93 -7.69
CA LEU A 241 7.70 -3.69 -7.88
C LEU A 241 7.61 -4.50 -9.17
N SER A 242 8.71 -4.54 -9.91
CA SER A 242 8.88 -5.42 -11.07
C SER A 242 9.89 -6.50 -10.74
N GLN A 243 9.56 -7.74 -11.12
CA GLN A 243 10.42 -8.90 -10.98
C GLN A 243 10.66 -9.47 -12.38
N THR A 244 11.93 -9.58 -12.79
CA THR A 244 12.31 -10.19 -14.07
C THR A 244 12.83 -11.61 -13.83
N GLY A 245 12.48 -12.55 -14.71
CA GLY A 245 12.98 -13.92 -14.67
C GLY A 245 11.89 -14.97 -14.87
N THR A 246 12.28 -16.17 -15.31
CA THR A 246 11.39 -17.30 -15.59
C THR A 246 11.59 -18.44 -14.60
N GLY A 247 10.50 -18.97 -14.05
CA GLY A 247 10.51 -20.15 -13.19
C GLY A 247 11.43 -20.03 -11.96
N LYS A 248 12.38 -20.96 -11.81
CA LYS A 248 13.30 -21.06 -10.67
C LYS A 248 14.47 -20.05 -10.69
N LYS A 249 14.61 -19.25 -11.75
CA LYS A 249 15.66 -18.21 -11.86
C LYS A 249 15.02 -16.83 -11.96
N VAL A 250 14.66 -16.29 -10.79
CA VAL A 250 14.46 -14.85 -10.66
C VAL A 250 15.80 -14.19 -11.05
N LYS A 251 15.78 -13.07 -11.76
CA LYS A 251 16.99 -12.35 -12.21
C LYS A 251 17.13 -11.01 -11.53
N LYS A 252 16.05 -10.24 -11.35
CA LYS A 252 16.10 -8.94 -10.65
C LYS A 252 14.73 -8.56 -10.07
N VAL A 253 14.71 -7.88 -8.93
CA VAL A 253 13.55 -7.11 -8.44
C VAL A 253 13.92 -5.63 -8.52
N MET A 254 13.00 -4.76 -8.92
CA MET A 254 13.21 -3.30 -9.00
C MET A 254 11.93 -2.56 -8.60
N ALA A 255 12.07 -1.43 -7.90
CA ALA A 255 10.98 -0.48 -7.73
C ALA A 255 10.66 0.19 -9.07
N LYS A 256 9.40 0.09 -9.51
CA LYS A 256 8.87 0.73 -10.74
C LYS A 256 8.30 2.12 -10.43
N GLY A 257 7.76 2.31 -9.24
CA GLY A 257 7.24 3.59 -8.77
C GLY A 257 6.77 3.50 -7.33
N PHE A 258 6.83 4.63 -6.64
CA PHE A 258 6.27 4.85 -5.32
C PHE A 258 5.48 6.16 -5.38
N ASP A 259 4.17 6.05 -5.21
CA ASP A 259 3.24 7.16 -5.34
C ASP A 259 2.52 7.37 -4.00
N THR A 260 2.42 8.63 -3.55
CA THR A 260 1.78 9.01 -2.29
C THR A 260 0.68 10.03 -2.57
N PHE A 261 -0.51 9.78 -2.05
CA PHE A 261 -1.68 10.63 -2.28
C PHE A 261 -2.35 10.99 -0.96
N ASP A 262 -2.45 12.28 -0.65
CA ASP A 262 -3.40 12.75 0.36
C ASP A 262 -4.81 12.72 -0.24
N VAL A 263 -5.63 11.79 0.25
CA VAL A 263 -7.00 11.56 -0.23
C VAL A 263 -8.04 12.18 0.70
N THR A 264 -7.62 12.90 1.75
CA THR A 264 -8.51 13.44 2.79
C THR A 264 -9.57 14.37 2.21
N GLY A 265 -9.14 15.35 1.41
CA GLY A 265 -10.03 16.32 0.77
C GLY A 265 -10.97 15.68 -0.24
N LEU A 266 -10.45 14.74 -1.03
CA LEU A 266 -11.23 14.04 -2.05
C LEU A 266 -12.28 13.12 -1.42
N ALA A 267 -11.93 12.34 -0.40
CA ALA A 267 -12.86 11.48 0.34
C ALA A 267 -14.01 12.30 0.97
N LYS A 268 -13.72 13.46 1.58
CA LYS A 268 -14.75 14.39 2.08
C LYS A 268 -15.67 14.86 0.95
N LEU A 269 -15.09 15.28 -0.16
CA LEU A 269 -15.82 15.82 -1.30
C LEU A 269 -16.81 14.79 -1.86
N MET A 270 -16.32 13.58 -2.13
CA MET A 270 -17.12 12.47 -2.66
C MET A 270 -18.25 12.06 -1.71
N ARG A 271 -17.99 12.11 -0.40
CA ARG A 271 -19.01 11.86 0.62
C ARG A 271 -20.06 12.97 0.67
N GLY A 272 -19.63 14.23 0.74
CA GLY A 272 -20.52 15.39 0.81
C GLY A 272 -21.47 15.48 -0.39
N CYS A 273 -21.00 15.06 -1.57
CA CYS A 273 -21.81 15.03 -2.77
C CYS A 273 -22.64 13.75 -2.94
N GLY A 274 -22.50 12.77 -2.03
CA GLY A 274 -23.26 11.52 -2.07
C GLY A 274 -22.85 10.53 -3.18
N MET A 275 -21.68 10.72 -3.79
CA MET A 275 -21.24 9.92 -4.94
C MET A 275 -20.21 8.83 -4.62
N ALA A 276 -19.68 8.80 -3.38
CA ALA A 276 -18.67 7.82 -2.97
C ALA A 276 -19.10 6.36 -3.23
N GLY A 277 -20.36 6.02 -2.92
CA GLY A 277 -20.94 4.69 -3.19
C GLY A 277 -20.85 4.29 -4.65
N SER A 278 -21.43 5.12 -5.51
CA SER A 278 -21.51 4.88 -6.95
C SER A 278 -20.14 4.86 -7.60
N ALA A 279 -19.25 5.80 -7.24
CA ALA A 279 -17.89 5.84 -7.78
C ALA A 279 -17.08 4.61 -7.38
N TYR A 280 -17.18 4.15 -6.12
CA TYR A 280 -16.52 2.92 -5.70
C TYR A 280 -17.06 1.69 -6.45
N LEU A 281 -18.37 1.56 -6.60
CA LEU A 281 -18.99 0.45 -7.33
C LEU A 281 -18.57 0.43 -8.80
N LEU A 282 -18.51 1.60 -9.43
CA LEU A 282 -18.07 1.74 -10.81
C LEU A 282 -16.60 1.34 -10.98
N LEU A 283 -15.71 1.85 -10.12
CA LEU A 283 -14.26 1.62 -10.24
C LEU A 283 -13.84 0.22 -9.77
N ARG A 284 -14.54 -0.38 -8.80
CA ARG A 284 -14.26 -1.77 -8.38
C ARG A 284 -14.71 -2.79 -9.43
N SER A 285 -15.60 -2.41 -10.33
CA SER A 285 -16.08 -3.23 -11.45
C SER A 285 -15.37 -2.90 -12.76
N PHE A 286 -14.21 -2.23 -12.69
CA PHE A 286 -13.42 -1.91 -13.86
C PHE A 286 -12.99 -3.20 -14.57
N PRO A 287 -13.39 -3.41 -15.84
CA PRO A 287 -13.16 -4.68 -16.52
C PRO A 287 -11.70 -4.81 -16.97
N SER A 288 -11.20 -6.04 -16.98
CA SER A 288 -9.84 -6.36 -17.44
C SER A 288 -9.70 -6.30 -18.96
N GLU A 289 -10.76 -6.68 -19.67
CA GLU A 289 -10.83 -6.76 -21.13
C GLU A 289 -12.22 -6.33 -21.60
N GLY A 290 -12.34 -5.93 -22.87
CA GLY A 290 -13.60 -5.44 -23.44
C GLY A 290 -14.10 -4.12 -22.83
N PHE A 291 -15.38 -3.81 -23.08
CA PHE A 291 -16.12 -2.69 -22.47
C PHE A 291 -15.38 -1.35 -22.54
N ASN A 292 -14.91 -1.00 -23.74
CA ASN A 292 -14.03 0.14 -23.93
C ASN A 292 -14.73 1.47 -23.61
N ASN A 293 -16.03 1.57 -23.83
CA ASN A 293 -16.80 2.79 -23.54
C ASN A 293 -16.95 2.97 -22.03
N TYR A 294 -17.29 1.90 -21.31
CA TYR A 294 -17.33 1.89 -19.86
C TYR A 294 -15.97 2.22 -19.24
N ARG A 295 -14.89 1.61 -19.73
CA ARG A 295 -13.52 1.88 -19.25
C ARG A 295 -13.12 3.34 -19.48
N SER A 296 -13.36 3.85 -20.69
CA SER A 296 -13.11 5.24 -21.05
C SER A 296 -13.91 6.20 -20.17
N PHE A 297 -15.19 5.90 -19.95
CA PHE A 297 -16.03 6.67 -19.04
C PHE A 297 -15.51 6.65 -17.60
N ALA A 298 -15.18 5.48 -17.06
CA ALA A 298 -14.67 5.34 -15.70
C ALA A 298 -13.35 6.11 -15.49
N GLN A 299 -12.47 6.10 -16.49
CA GLN A 299 -11.25 6.91 -16.49
C GLN A 299 -11.56 8.41 -16.50
N LYS A 300 -12.39 8.87 -17.43
CA LYS A 300 -12.79 10.29 -17.54
C LYS A 300 -13.50 10.79 -16.29
N LEU A 301 -14.40 9.99 -15.71
CA LEU A 301 -15.08 10.31 -14.46
C LEU A 301 -14.06 10.53 -13.33
N ALA A 302 -13.14 9.58 -13.14
CA ALA A 302 -12.13 9.68 -12.10
C ALA A 302 -11.19 10.88 -12.33
N GLU A 303 -10.72 11.06 -13.55
CA GLU A 303 -9.86 12.18 -13.92
C GLU A 303 -10.56 13.53 -13.73
N GLY A 304 -11.81 13.67 -14.19
CA GLY A 304 -12.59 14.89 -14.04
C GLY A 304 -12.86 15.23 -12.57
N VAL A 305 -13.22 14.24 -11.75
CA VAL A 305 -13.43 14.42 -10.30
C VAL A 305 -12.13 14.80 -9.59
N ALA A 306 -11.02 14.13 -9.90
CA ALA A 306 -9.72 14.45 -9.30
C ALA A 306 -9.23 15.84 -9.72
N LYS A 307 -9.30 16.19 -11.01
CA LYS A 307 -8.94 17.51 -11.52
C LYS A 307 -9.82 18.60 -10.93
N PHE A 308 -11.14 18.37 -10.81
CA PHE A 308 -12.01 19.30 -10.11
C PHE A 308 -11.59 19.50 -8.65
N HIS A 309 -11.25 18.42 -7.93
CA HIS A 309 -10.80 18.53 -6.56
C HIS A 309 -9.52 19.38 -6.41
N ILE A 310 -8.57 19.21 -7.33
CA ILE A 310 -7.29 19.93 -7.33
C ILE A 310 -7.47 21.40 -7.74
N TYR A 311 -8.16 21.65 -8.86
CA TYR A 311 -8.19 22.97 -9.50
C TYR A 311 -9.45 23.79 -9.20
N ARG A 312 -10.49 23.16 -8.65
CA ARG A 312 -11.80 23.76 -8.32
C ARG A 312 -12.48 24.44 -9.51
N LYS A 313 -12.27 23.93 -10.73
CA LYS A 313 -12.92 24.44 -11.94
C LYS A 313 -14.00 23.47 -12.43
N PRO A 314 -15.28 23.89 -12.53
CA PRO A 314 -16.38 23.04 -13.00
C PRO A 314 -16.20 22.47 -14.42
N VAL A 315 -15.38 23.11 -15.26
CA VAL A 315 -15.07 22.64 -16.63
C VAL A 315 -14.59 21.18 -16.68
N TYR A 316 -13.88 20.72 -15.64
CA TYR A 316 -13.40 19.34 -15.57
C TYR A 316 -14.52 18.30 -15.35
N LEU A 317 -15.73 18.74 -15.02
CA LEU A 317 -16.89 17.87 -14.81
C LEU A 317 -17.74 17.69 -16.07
N TYR A 318 -17.52 18.52 -17.11
CA TYR A 318 -18.31 18.47 -18.34
C TYR A 318 -18.21 17.12 -19.06
N GLU A 319 -16.99 16.62 -19.27
CA GLU A 319 -16.79 15.33 -19.94
C GLU A 319 -17.41 14.15 -19.19
N PRO A 320 -17.23 14.00 -17.86
CA PRO A 320 -17.95 13.00 -17.08
C PRO A 320 -19.48 13.09 -17.20
N LEU A 321 -20.04 14.30 -17.13
CA LEU A 321 -21.48 14.52 -17.23
C LEU A 321 -22.02 14.17 -18.61
N ARG A 322 -21.30 14.54 -19.68
CA ARG A 322 -21.66 14.18 -21.05
C ARG A 322 -21.58 12.68 -21.29
N ALA A 323 -20.57 12.01 -20.75
CA ALA A 323 -20.43 10.56 -20.91
C ALA A 323 -21.56 9.78 -20.20
N LEU A 324 -22.09 10.28 -19.08
CA LEU A 324 -23.26 9.70 -18.39
C LEU A 324 -24.57 9.74 -19.20
N THR A 325 -24.63 10.51 -20.29
CA THR A 325 -25.78 10.53 -21.20
C THR A 325 -25.56 9.67 -22.45
N SER A 326 -24.41 9.01 -22.59
CA SER A 326 -24.12 8.14 -23.73
C SER A 326 -24.88 6.81 -23.60
N ARG A 327 -25.60 6.43 -24.67
CA ARG A 327 -26.28 5.13 -24.75
C ARG A 327 -25.27 3.98 -24.74
N GLU A 328 -24.19 4.07 -25.50
CA GLU A 328 -23.14 3.05 -25.56
C GLU A 328 -22.52 2.77 -24.18
N VAL A 329 -22.25 3.82 -23.40
CA VAL A 329 -21.75 3.68 -22.02
C VAL A 329 -22.81 3.01 -21.15
N SER A 330 -24.08 3.40 -21.32
CA SER A 330 -25.18 2.84 -20.55
C SER A 330 -25.41 1.37 -20.85
N ASP A 331 -25.37 0.96 -22.12
CA ASP A 331 -25.58 -0.43 -22.54
C ASP A 331 -24.49 -1.33 -21.95
N GLU A 332 -23.21 -0.94 -22.10
CA GLU A 332 -22.07 -1.64 -21.49
C GLU A 332 -22.16 -1.67 -19.95
N ALA A 333 -22.59 -0.58 -19.32
CA ALA A 333 -22.72 -0.51 -17.87
C ALA A 333 -23.86 -1.37 -17.32
N VAL A 334 -24.98 -1.47 -18.04
CA VAL A 334 -26.10 -2.37 -17.69
C VAL A 334 -25.67 -3.82 -17.84
N GLU A 335 -24.90 -4.15 -18.87
CA GLU A 335 -24.35 -5.50 -19.04
C GLU A 335 -23.43 -5.88 -17.86
N LEU A 336 -22.55 -4.98 -17.43
CA LEU A 336 -21.59 -5.22 -16.35
C LEU A 336 -22.18 -5.17 -14.94
N LEU A 337 -23.06 -4.22 -14.67
CA LEU A 337 -23.56 -3.89 -13.32
C LEU A 337 -25.02 -4.29 -13.11
N GLY A 338 -25.70 -4.75 -14.16
CA GLY A 338 -27.11 -5.05 -14.16
C GLY A 338 -27.99 -3.81 -13.94
N PRO A 339 -29.25 -4.01 -13.49
CA PRO A 339 -30.21 -2.94 -13.24
C PRO A 339 -29.73 -1.86 -12.25
N ARG A 340 -28.71 -2.18 -11.43
CA ARG A 340 -28.10 -1.25 -10.48
C ARG A 340 -27.45 -0.04 -11.15
N TRP A 341 -27.10 -0.13 -12.43
CA TRP A 341 -26.54 0.99 -13.18
C TRP A 341 -27.43 2.24 -13.15
N ILE A 342 -28.76 2.07 -13.17
CA ILE A 342 -29.71 3.19 -13.14
C ILE A 342 -29.52 4.01 -11.85
N GLU A 343 -29.51 3.34 -10.69
CA GLU A 343 -29.27 4.00 -9.40
C GLU A 343 -27.86 4.62 -9.32
N ILE A 344 -26.85 3.91 -9.83
CA ILE A 344 -25.45 4.37 -9.83
C ILE A 344 -25.32 5.65 -10.65
N SER A 345 -25.83 5.65 -11.88
CA SER A 345 -25.74 6.77 -12.82
C SER A 345 -26.49 8.01 -12.33
N GLU A 346 -27.69 7.87 -11.76
CA GLU A 346 -28.42 9.00 -11.17
C GLU A 346 -27.68 9.61 -9.98
N ARG A 347 -27.12 8.78 -9.09
CA ARG A 347 -26.32 9.28 -7.96
C ARG A 347 -25.03 9.96 -8.41
N LEU A 348 -24.35 9.44 -9.45
CA LEU A 348 -23.19 10.09 -10.03
C LEU A 348 -23.58 11.44 -10.64
N ARG A 349 -24.68 11.50 -11.41
CA ARG A 349 -25.17 12.74 -12.00
C ARG A 349 -25.52 13.78 -10.94
N ALA A 350 -26.26 13.39 -9.91
CA ALA A 350 -26.62 14.27 -8.80
C ALA A 350 -25.38 14.78 -8.06
N GLY A 351 -24.42 13.89 -7.78
CA GLY A 351 -23.16 14.25 -7.12
C GLY A 351 -22.31 15.21 -7.97
N LEU A 352 -22.15 14.94 -9.26
CA LEU A 352 -21.41 15.82 -10.18
C LEU A 352 -22.08 17.19 -10.33
N ARG A 353 -23.42 17.25 -10.35
CA ARG A 353 -24.15 18.54 -10.36
C ARG A 353 -23.89 19.35 -9.08
N LYS A 354 -23.86 18.71 -7.92
CA LYS A 354 -23.49 19.37 -6.65
C LYS A 354 -22.07 19.92 -6.61
N LEU A 355 -21.17 19.39 -7.43
CA LEU A 355 -19.80 19.93 -7.56
C LEU A 355 -19.72 21.12 -8.51
N ALA A 356 -20.69 21.26 -9.43
CA ALA A 356 -20.69 22.32 -10.44
C ALA A 356 -21.36 23.62 -9.98
N VAL A 357 -22.09 23.57 -8.85
CA VAL A 357 -22.71 24.69 -8.13
C VAL A 357 -21.80 25.08 -6.98
#